data_AF-A0A6V8DGJ9-F1
#
_entry.id   AF-A0A6V8DGJ9-F1
#
_cell.length_a   1.000
_cell.length_b   1.000
_cell.length_c   1.000
_cell.angle_alpha   90.00
_cell.angle_beta   90.00
_cell.angle_gamma   90.00
#
_symmetry.space_group_name_H-M   'P 1'
#
loop_
_entity.id
_entity.type
_entity.pdbx_description
1 polymer ?
#
loop_
_entity_poly.entity_id
_entity_poly.type
_entity_poly.pdbx_seq_one_letter_code
_entity_poly.pdbx_strand_id
1 'polypeptide(L)' 'MGLVQRIFAPIPDHEGRGTPSLAARWWLWIVLVPTALWAWSASDGAIVPTLVVTTLVATLALPVGWWLLSLIADAVAKRA' A
#
# COMPACT_ATOMS: atom_id res chain seq x y z
N MET A 1 -3.67 -0.49 -23.29
CA MET A 1 -3.75 -0.93 -21.88
C MET A 1 -4.81 -0.09 -21.18
N GLY A 2 -5.79 -0.72 -20.55
CA GLY A 2 -6.78 -0.01 -19.74
C GLY A 2 -6.15 0.64 -18.51
N LEU A 3 -6.80 1.66 -17.96
CA LEU A 3 -6.31 2.41 -16.77
C LEU A 3 -6.04 1.47 -15.57
N VAL A 4 -6.89 0.46 -15.38
CA VAL A 4 -6.72 -0.59 -14.36
C VAL A 4 -5.44 -1.40 -14.58
N GLN A 5 -5.19 -1.86 -15.81
CA GLN A 5 -3.94 -2.57 -16.12
C GLN A 5 -2.72 -1.70 -15.82
N ARG A 6 -2.77 -0.40 -16.11
CA ARG A 6 -1.64 0.51 -15.85
C ARG A 6 -1.36 0.71 -14.36
N ILE A 7 -2.39 0.73 -13.52
CA ILE A 7 -2.24 0.91 -12.06
C ILE A 7 -1.69 -0.35 -11.38
N PHE A 8 -2.14 -1.51 -11.83
CA PHE A 8 -1.79 -2.80 -11.23
C PHE A 8 -0.60 -3.51 -11.91
N ALA A 9 -0.19 -3.09 -13.10
CA ALA A 9 0.96 -3.66 -13.78
C ALA A 9 2.25 -3.46 -12.96
N PRO A 10 3.09 -4.50 -12.82
CA PRO A 10 4.45 -4.35 -12.34
C PRO A 10 5.22 -3.43 -13.29
N ILE A 11 6.04 -2.54 -12.73
CA ILE A 11 6.93 -1.70 -13.55
C ILE A 11 8.20 -2.52 -13.80
N PRO A 12 8.56 -2.83 -15.06
CA PRO A 12 9.73 -3.65 -15.36
C PRO A 12 11.01 -2.89 -15.01
N ASP A 13 11.90 -3.58 -14.30
CA ASP A 13 13.26 -3.13 -14.02
C ASP A 13 14.20 -3.45 -15.19
N HIS A 14 15.39 -2.86 -15.21
CA HIS A 14 16.44 -3.14 -16.20
C HIS A 14 16.89 -4.61 -16.22
N GLU A 15 16.71 -5.32 -15.10
CA GLU A 15 16.93 -6.76 -14.98
C GLU A 15 15.69 -7.61 -15.31
N GLY A 16 14.60 -7.00 -15.78
CA GLY A 16 13.33 -7.70 -16.06
C GLY A 16 12.54 -8.08 -14.80
N ARG A 17 12.99 -7.68 -13.61
CA ARG A 17 12.26 -7.87 -12.35
C ARG A 17 11.06 -6.93 -12.28
N GLY A 18 9.90 -7.43 -11.83
CA GLY A 18 8.72 -6.60 -11.62
C GLY A 18 8.86 -5.79 -10.34
N THR A 19 9.00 -4.47 -10.44
CA THR A 19 8.92 -3.58 -9.27
C THR A 19 7.47 -3.38 -8.85
N PRO A 20 7.20 -3.06 -7.56
CA PRO A 20 5.85 -2.90 -7.05
C PRO A 20 5.04 -1.93 -7.91
N SER A 21 3.81 -2.36 -8.22
CA SER A 21 2.87 -1.59 -9.04
C SER A 21 2.56 -0.23 -8.42
N LEU A 22 2.03 0.69 -9.24
CA LEU A 22 1.64 2.01 -8.76
C LEU A 22 0.61 1.92 -7.61
N ALA A 23 -0.28 0.93 -7.65
CA ALA A 23 -1.20 0.61 -6.57
C ALA A 23 -0.47 0.28 -5.25
N ALA A 24 0.54 -0.58 -5.29
CA ALA A 24 1.29 -0.98 -4.11
C ALA A 24 2.10 0.17 -3.49
N ARG A 25 2.54 1.14 -4.30
CA ARG A 25 3.20 2.37 -3.82
C ARG A 25 2.23 3.29 -3.08
N TRP A 26 1.03 3.47 -3.64
CA TRP A 26 -0.02 4.27 -2.99
C TRP A 26 -0.58 3.62 -1.73
N TRP A 27 -0.56 2.29 -1.65
CA TRP A 27 -1.00 1.56 -0.46
C TRP A 27 -0.30 2.00 0.82
N LEU A 28 1.01 2.33 0.74
CA LEU A 28 1.75 2.90 1.87
C LEU A 28 1.06 4.13 2.45
N TRP A 29 0.75 5.11 1.60
CA TRP A 29 0.15 6.38 2.02
C TRP A 29 -1.30 6.23 2.46
N ILE A 30 -2.04 5.34 1.80
CA ILE A 30 -3.43 4.99 2.18
C ILE A 30 -3.47 4.37 3.58
N VAL A 31 -2.42 3.67 4.00
CA VAL A 31 -2.34 3.14 5.38
C VAL A 31 -1.79 4.18 6.34
N LEU A 32 -0.67 4.84 6.01
CA LEU A 32 0.01 5.75 6.92
C LEU A 32 -0.82 6.99 7.25
N VAL A 33 -1.41 7.67 6.26
CA VAL A 33 -2.07 8.97 6.48
C VAL A 33 -3.32 8.84 7.35
N PRO A 34 -4.29 7.95 7.05
CA PRO A 34 -5.47 7.82 7.89
C PRO A 34 -5.13 7.31 9.30
N THR A 35 -4.17 6.39 9.40
CA THR A 35 -3.74 5.85 10.70
C THR A 35 -3.06 6.92 11.55
N ALA A 36 -2.18 7.75 10.95
CA ALA A 36 -1.52 8.83 11.64
C ALA A 36 -2.50 9.91 12.10
N LEU A 37 -3.47 10.30 11.25
CA LEU A 37 -4.51 11.26 11.61
C LEU A 37 -5.39 10.73 12.75
N TRP A 38 -5.77 9.46 12.69
CA TRP A 38 -6.54 8.82 13.75
C TRP A 38 -5.73 8.74 15.06
N ALA A 39 -4.50 8.24 15.01
CA ALA A 39 -3.63 8.10 16.17
C ALA A 39 -3.28 9.45 16.82
N TRP A 40 -3.14 10.51 16.02
CA TRP A 40 -2.97 11.89 16.49
C TRP A 40 -4.16 12.33 17.34
N SER A 41 -5.39 12.14 16.83
CA SER A 41 -6.61 12.49 17.57
C SER A 41 -6.82 11.62 18.81
N ALA A 42 -6.43 10.34 18.76
CA ALA A 42 -6.61 9.39 19.86
C ALA A 42 -5.60 9.58 21.00
N SER A 43 -4.50 10.30 20.76
CA SER A 43 -3.43 10.53 21.73
C SER A 43 -3.30 11.99 22.15
N ASP A 44 -4.33 12.81 21.91
CA ASP A 44 -4.36 14.24 22.25
C ASP A 44 -3.14 15.01 21.74
N GLY A 45 -2.65 14.66 20.55
CA GLY A 45 -1.47 15.28 19.93
C GLY A 45 -0.12 14.81 20.48
N ALA A 46 -0.08 13.74 21.27
CA ALA A 46 1.18 13.18 21.76
C ALA A 46 1.94 12.47 20.63
N ILE A 47 3.14 12.97 20.34
CA ILE A 47 3.97 12.55 19.19
C ILE A 47 4.38 11.08 19.28
N VAL A 48 4.96 10.66 20.40
CA VAL A 48 5.48 9.30 20.60
C VAL A 48 4.40 8.22 20.42
N PRO A 49 3.26 8.27 21.14
CA PRO A 49 2.20 7.27 20.96
C PRO A 49 1.59 7.30 19.55
N THR A 50 1.46 8.48 18.93
CA THR A 50 1.02 8.59 17.53
C THR A 50 1.93 7.76 16.61
N LEU A 51 3.25 7.93 16.72
CA LEU A 51 4.21 7.21 15.88
C LEU A 51 4.21 5.71 16.16
N VAL A 52 4.14 5.30 17.41
CA VAL A 52 4.09 3.88 17.81
C VAL A 52 2.85 3.21 17.22
N VAL A 53 1.66 3.79 17.42
CA VAL A 53 0.40 3.23 16.93
C VAL A 53 0.37 3.22 15.40
N THR A 54 0.79 4.30 14.76
CA THR A 54 0.87 4.38 13.30
C THR A 54 1.75 3.29 12.72
N THR A 55 2.93 3.10 13.30
CA THR A 55 3.89 2.09 12.83
C THR A 55 3.34 0.68 13.05
N LEU A 56 2.78 0.40 14.24
CA LEU A 56 2.23 -0.92 14.57
C LEU A 56 1.11 -1.33 13.62
N VAL A 57 0.14 -0.44 13.38
CA VAL A 57 -0.96 -0.69 12.45
C VAL A 57 -0.44 -0.84 11.02
N ALA A 58 0.50 0.02 10.59
CA ALA A 58 1.09 -0.08 9.26
C ALA A 58 1.82 -1.40 9.03
N THR A 59 2.60 -1.87 10.01
CA THR A 59 3.31 -3.17 9.93
C THR A 59 2.35 -4.33 9.70
N LEU A 60 1.14 -4.29 10.26
CA LEU A 60 0.13 -5.35 10.08
C LEU A 60 -0.67 -5.18 8.79
N ALA A 61 -1.05 -3.95 8.43
CA ALA A 61 -1.91 -3.66 7.28
C ALA A 61 -1.18 -3.71 5.93
N LEU A 62 0.09 -3.31 5.88
CA LEU A 62 0.84 -3.26 4.62
C LEU A 62 1.00 -4.64 3.96
N PRO A 63 1.42 -5.71 4.66
CA PRO A 63 1.53 -7.04 4.08
C PRO A 63 0.19 -7.57 3.55
N VAL A 64 -0.90 -7.34 4.29
CA VAL A 64 -2.25 -7.78 3.90
C VAL A 64 -2.71 -7.10 2.62
N GLY A 65 -2.53 -5.79 2.53
CA GLY A 65 -2.93 -5.07 1.31
C GLY A 65 -2.03 -5.38 0.12
N TRP A 66 -0.73 -5.61 0.31
CA TRP A 66 0.14 -6.10 -0.77
C TRP A 66 -0.28 -7.47 -1.30
N TRP A 67 -0.62 -8.40 -0.41
CA TRP A 67 -1.16 -9.69 -0.82
C TRP A 67 -2.44 -9.54 -1.65
N LEU A 68 -3.39 -8.71 -1.19
CA LEU A 68 -4.64 -8.45 -1.92
C LEU A 68 -4.41 -7.79 -3.29
N LEU A 69 -3.55 -6.77 -3.35
CA LEU A 69 -3.20 -6.10 -4.60
C LEU A 69 -2.54 -7.05 -5.60
N SER A 70 -1.76 -8.03 -5.11
CA SER A 70 -1.13 -9.05 -5.95
C SER A 70 -2.16 -9.99 -6.56
N LEU A 71 -3.19 -10.39 -5.80
CA LEU A 71 -4.30 -11.19 -6.32
C LEU A 71 -5.10 -10.43 -7.39
N ILE A 72 -5.35 -9.14 -7.17
CA ILE A 72 -6.05 -8.29 -8.15
C ILE A 72 -5.20 -8.15 -9.42
N ALA A 73 -3.90 -7.93 -9.29
CA ALA A 73 -3.00 -7.82 -10.44
C ALA A 73 -3.00 -9.10 -11.29
N ASP A 74 -2.92 -10.28 -10.66
CA ASP A 74 -3.00 -11.57 -11.37
C ASP A 74 -4.35 -11.77 -12.06
N ALA A 75 -5.45 -11.43 -11.38
CA ALA A 75 -6.80 -11.50 -11.97
C ALA A 75 -6.99 -10.55 -13.16
N VAL A 76 -6.40 -9.35 -13.11
CA VAL A 76 -6.41 -8.38 -14.22
C VAL A 76 -5.56 -8.87 -15.38
N ALA A 77 -4.39 -9.47 -15.11
CA ALA A 77 -3.51 -10.03 -16.12
C ALA A 77 -4.16 -11.19 -16.88
N LYS A 78 -4.87 -12.10 -16.18
CA LYS A 78 -5.59 -13.22 -16.82
C LYS A 78 -6.75 -12.80 -17.72
N ARG A 79 -7.28 -11.58 -17.54
CA ARG A 79 -8.38 -11.02 -18.35
C ARG A 79 -7.90 -10.16 -19.52
N ALA A 80 -6.61 -9.83 -19.56
CA ALA A 80 -5.97 -9.00 -20.57
C ALA A 80 -5.63 -9.80 -21.82
#